data_AF-A0A077ZIZ1-F1
#
_entry.id   AF-A0A077ZIZ1-F1
#
_cell.length_a   1.000
_cell.length_b   1.000
_cell.length_c   1.000
_cell.angle_alpha   90.00
_cell.angle_beta   90.00
_cell.angle_gamma   90.00
#
_symmetry.space_group_name_H-M   'P 1'
#
loop_
_entity.id
_entity.type
_entity.pdbx_description
1 polymer ?
#
loop_
_entity_poly.entity_id
_entity_poly.type
_entity_poly.pdbx_seq_one_letter_code
_entity_poly.pdbx_strand_id
1 'polypeptide(L)'
;MEDFVFGARLDNLLSTYTGLTGFMEATAMKDVVDSSADVMMFAAFDNEEVGSESVPGAASAWTEWVLRRIQKDPNDQCSFERSIAKSFLLSADVSHAVHPNYRCKHDENHTPLFHHGPVLKVNQNQRYATIGCTAAKLRRIAELANVPVQVYTNKNDVSCGSTIGPILSTKLGIQTADIGNALLAMHSAREMASTADLLFAHRLFKVALSFIHKYWYSDSMFT
;
A
#
# COMPACT_ATOMS: atom_id res chain seq x y z
N MET A 1 25.69 8.84 -11.98
CA MET A 1 25.13 7.65 -11.31
C MET A 1 23.67 7.58 -11.68
N GLU A 2 23.14 6.37 -11.82
CA GLU A 2 21.81 6.10 -12.37
C GLU A 2 20.73 6.31 -11.29
N ASP A 3 20.44 7.57 -10.98
CA ASP A 3 19.55 7.96 -9.87
C ASP A 3 18.06 7.82 -10.25
N PHE A 4 17.75 7.76 -11.54
CA PHE A 4 16.39 7.73 -12.06
C PHE A 4 16.10 6.49 -12.89
N VAL A 5 14.86 6.01 -12.76
CA VAL A 5 14.26 5.00 -13.62
C VAL A 5 13.36 5.72 -14.63
N PHE A 6 13.64 5.51 -15.91
CA PHE A 6 12.76 5.94 -17.00
C PHE A 6 12.16 4.71 -17.67
N GLY A 7 10.84 4.60 -17.70
CA GLY A 7 10.19 3.41 -18.23
C GLY A 7 8.70 3.60 -18.47
N ALA A 8 8.11 2.64 -19.17
CA ALA A 8 6.66 2.57 -19.33
C ALA A 8 6.05 1.79 -18.17
N ARG A 9 4.82 2.15 -17.77
CA ARG A 9 3.98 1.40 -16.81
C ARG A 9 4.60 1.31 -15.41
N LEU A 10 5.39 2.30 -14.99
CA LEU A 10 5.79 2.40 -13.59
C LEU A 10 4.53 2.49 -12.72
N ASP A 11 3.53 3.22 -13.19
CA ASP A 11 2.15 3.10 -12.75
C ASP A 11 1.49 1.82 -13.33
N ASN A 12 1.17 0.79 -12.55
CA ASN A 12 1.58 0.53 -11.16
C ASN A 12 2.48 -0.72 -11.05
N LEU A 13 3.21 -1.07 -12.12
CA LEU A 13 4.13 -2.22 -12.10
C LEU A 13 5.30 -2.01 -11.15
N LEU A 14 5.64 -0.75 -10.82
CA LEU A 14 6.67 -0.44 -9.82
C LEU A 14 6.22 -0.92 -8.44
N SER A 15 5.01 -0.59 -7.99
CA SER A 15 4.50 -1.05 -6.69
C SER A 15 4.21 -2.55 -6.71
N THR A 16 3.73 -3.09 -7.84
CA THR A 16 3.54 -4.53 -8.02
C THR A 16 4.87 -5.29 -7.86
N TYR A 17 5.95 -4.80 -8.49
CA TYR A 17 7.27 -5.41 -8.40
C TYR A 17 7.85 -5.33 -6.98
N THR A 18 7.83 -4.14 -6.37
CA THR A 18 8.39 -3.95 -5.02
C THR A 18 7.58 -4.69 -3.95
N GLY A 19 6.25 -4.74 -4.08
CA GLY A 19 5.38 -5.53 -3.22
C GLY A 19 5.59 -7.03 -3.36
N LEU A 20 5.65 -7.55 -4.59
CA LEU A 20 5.87 -8.97 -4.85
C LEU A 20 7.26 -9.44 -4.39
N THR A 21 8.31 -8.70 -4.71
CA THR A 21 9.68 -9.06 -4.28
C THR A 21 9.84 -8.97 -2.76
N GLY A 22 9.26 -7.95 -2.12
CA GLY A 22 9.23 -7.87 -0.65
C GLY A 22 8.46 -9.04 -0.02
N PHE A 23 7.33 -9.45 -0.62
CA PHE A 23 6.56 -10.62 -0.21
C PHE A 23 7.36 -11.92 -0.36
N MET A 24 8.04 -12.12 -1.48
CA MET A 24 8.87 -13.30 -1.72
C MET A 24 10.02 -13.39 -0.69
N GLU A 25 10.68 -12.28 -0.40
CA GLU A 25 11.75 -12.28 0.60
C GLU A 25 11.23 -12.52 2.03
N ALA A 26 10.09 -11.94 2.40
CA ALA A 26 9.49 -12.15 3.71
C ALA A 26 9.07 -13.62 3.89
N THR A 27 8.45 -14.22 2.87
CA THR A 27 7.99 -15.63 2.92
C THR A 27 9.13 -16.65 2.80
N ALA A 28 10.31 -16.25 2.32
CA ALA A 28 11.51 -17.09 2.37
C ALA A 28 12.16 -17.17 3.76
N MET A 29 11.80 -16.27 4.69
CA MET A 29 12.32 -16.26 6.06
C MET A 29 11.56 -17.25 6.94
N LYS A 30 12.13 -18.43 7.14
CA LYS A 30 11.50 -19.52 7.91
C LYS A 30 11.06 -19.09 9.31
N ASP A 31 11.89 -18.33 10.03
CA ASP A 31 11.55 -17.85 11.37
C ASP A 31 10.31 -16.94 11.36
N VAL A 32 10.11 -16.16 10.29
CA VAL A 32 8.92 -15.31 10.12
C VAL A 32 7.69 -16.17 9.86
N VAL A 33 7.80 -17.12 8.93
CA VAL A 33 6.68 -17.99 8.54
C VAL A 33 6.25 -18.88 9.70
N ASP A 34 7.19 -19.56 10.36
CA ASP A 34 6.89 -20.52 11.43
C ASP A 34 6.38 -19.83 12.71
N SER A 35 6.72 -18.56 12.92
CA SER A 35 6.23 -17.77 14.07
C SER A 35 4.91 -17.04 13.81
N SER A 36 4.48 -16.92 12.55
CA SER A 36 3.29 -16.15 12.20
C SER A 36 2.00 -16.93 12.43
N ALA A 37 1.10 -16.37 13.23
CA ALA A 37 -0.29 -16.84 13.32
C ALA A 37 -1.16 -16.29 12.18
N ASP A 38 -0.69 -15.29 11.43
CA ASP A 38 -1.43 -14.60 10.38
C ASP A 38 -1.15 -15.17 8.98
N VAL A 39 -2.11 -14.99 8.08
CA VAL A 39 -1.96 -15.25 6.64
C VAL A 39 -1.34 -14.03 5.98
N MET A 40 -0.17 -14.20 5.37
CA MET A 40 0.42 -13.21 4.47
C MET A 40 -0.19 -13.33 3.08
N MET A 41 -0.68 -12.23 2.51
CA MET A 41 -1.29 -12.21 1.18
C MET A 41 -0.73 -11.06 0.35
N PHE A 42 -0.39 -11.36 -0.90
CA PHE A 42 -0.16 -10.39 -1.96
C PHE A 42 -1.25 -10.58 -3.03
N ALA A 43 -1.90 -9.49 -3.42
CA ALA A 43 -2.91 -9.49 -4.47
C ALA A 43 -2.66 -8.34 -5.44
N ALA A 44 -2.56 -8.67 -6.72
CA ALA A 44 -2.46 -7.70 -7.81
C ALA A 44 -3.75 -7.79 -8.65
N PHE A 45 -4.35 -6.65 -8.96
CA PHE A 45 -5.64 -6.54 -9.63
C PHE A 45 -5.48 -5.94 -11.02
N ASP A 46 -6.35 -6.35 -11.94
CA ASP A 46 -6.46 -5.72 -13.25
C ASP A 46 -7.51 -4.59 -13.22
N ASN A 47 -7.58 -3.80 -14.28
CA ASN A 47 -8.65 -2.83 -14.55
C ASN A 47 -8.80 -1.69 -13.53
N GLU A 48 -7.76 -1.43 -12.73
CA GLU A 48 -7.71 -0.28 -11.81
C GLU A 48 -8.00 1.04 -12.56
N GLU A 49 -7.27 1.24 -13.65
CA GLU A 49 -7.32 2.42 -14.53
C GLU A 49 -8.67 2.67 -15.23
N VAL A 50 -9.57 1.68 -15.19
CA VAL A 50 -10.93 1.76 -15.75
C VAL A 50 -12.02 1.57 -14.67
N GLY A 51 -11.66 1.68 -13.39
CA GLY A 51 -12.59 1.72 -12.26
C GLY A 51 -12.72 0.42 -11.45
N SER A 52 -11.95 -0.63 -11.76
CA SER A 52 -11.93 -1.93 -11.05
C SER A 52 -13.24 -2.74 -11.04
N GLU A 53 -14.29 -2.29 -11.72
CA GLU A 53 -15.60 -2.97 -11.81
C GLU A 53 -15.59 -4.13 -12.82
N SER A 54 -14.74 -5.13 -12.56
CA SER A 54 -14.59 -6.30 -13.40
C SER A 54 -14.31 -7.55 -12.58
N VAL A 55 -14.34 -8.72 -13.22
CA VAL A 55 -14.02 -10.01 -12.58
C VAL A 55 -12.58 -10.05 -12.03
N PRO A 56 -11.53 -9.62 -12.76
CA PRO A 56 -10.16 -9.55 -12.22
C PRO A 56 -9.86 -8.25 -11.46
N GLY A 57 -10.82 -7.32 -11.38
CA GLY A 57 -10.65 -6.04 -10.71
C GLY A 57 -10.84 -6.09 -9.20
N ALA A 58 -10.38 -5.04 -8.52
CA ALA A 58 -10.45 -4.94 -7.07
C ALA A 58 -11.89 -4.90 -6.51
N ALA A 59 -12.88 -4.50 -7.33
CA ALA A 59 -14.28 -4.53 -6.95
C ALA A 59 -14.91 -5.93 -7.09
N SER A 60 -14.16 -6.93 -7.53
CA SER A 60 -14.63 -8.32 -7.64
C SER A 60 -14.91 -8.96 -6.28
N ALA A 61 -15.88 -9.88 -6.21
CA ALA A 61 -16.10 -10.71 -5.03
C ALA A 61 -14.97 -11.73 -4.78
N TRP A 62 -14.07 -11.88 -5.75
CA TRP A 62 -13.01 -12.89 -5.75
C TRP A 62 -12.15 -12.85 -4.48
N THR A 63 -11.70 -11.66 -4.04
CA THR A 63 -10.84 -11.53 -2.85
C THR A 63 -11.53 -12.03 -1.60
N GLU A 64 -12.80 -11.68 -1.40
CA GLU A 64 -13.61 -12.16 -0.27
C GLU A 64 -13.73 -13.70 -0.30
N TRP A 65 -14.03 -14.26 -1.47
CA TRP A 65 -14.18 -15.71 -1.63
C TRP A 65 -12.89 -16.46 -1.33
N VAL A 66 -11.74 -15.94 -1.76
CA VAL A 66 -10.43 -16.51 -1.43
C VAL A 66 -10.21 -16.47 0.08
N LEU A 67 -10.45 -15.33 0.74
CA LEU A 67 -10.29 -15.19 2.18
C LEU A 67 -11.22 -16.11 3.00
N ARG A 68 -12.47 -16.32 2.55
CA ARG A 68 -13.40 -17.27 3.17
C ARG A 68 -12.96 -18.73 2.98
N ARG A 69 -12.29 -19.05 1.87
CA ARG A 69 -11.83 -20.42 1.57
C ARG A 69 -10.53 -20.81 2.28
N ILE A 70 -9.72 -19.83 2.70
CA ILE A 70 -8.47 -20.07 3.44
C ILE A 70 -8.73 -20.37 4.94
N GLN A 71 -9.95 -20.14 5.43
CA GLN A 71 -10.31 -20.32 6.84
C GLN A 71 -10.01 -21.75 7.31
N LYS A 72 -9.41 -21.85 8.51
CA LYS A 72 -8.95 -23.12 9.09
C LYS A 72 -10.09 -24.09 9.39
N ASP A 73 -11.19 -23.58 9.96
CA ASP A 73 -12.37 -24.37 10.28
C ASP A 73 -13.56 -23.92 9.40
N PRO A 74 -14.00 -24.74 8.44
CA PRO A 74 -15.13 -24.42 7.58
C PRO A 74 -16.47 -24.38 8.33
N ASN A 75 -16.55 -24.93 9.55
CA ASN A 75 -17.77 -24.91 10.37
C ASN A 75 -17.87 -23.65 11.23
N ASP A 76 -16.78 -22.90 11.38
CA ASP A 76 -16.76 -21.66 12.15
C ASP A 76 -17.32 -20.50 11.32
N GLN A 77 -18.64 -20.32 11.43
CA GLN A 77 -19.41 -19.36 10.63
C GLN A 77 -18.96 -17.90 10.79
N CYS A 78 -18.25 -17.57 11.88
CA CYS A 78 -17.80 -16.20 12.16
C CYS A 78 -16.27 -16.03 12.07
N SER A 79 -15.54 -17.05 11.59
CA SER A 79 -14.09 -17.01 11.49
C SER A 79 -13.62 -15.90 10.54
N PHE A 80 -14.32 -15.72 9.41
CA PHE A 80 -14.00 -14.68 8.44
C PHE A 80 -14.13 -13.29 9.06
N GLU A 81 -15.26 -12.98 9.67
CA GLU A 81 -15.58 -11.68 10.26
C GLU A 81 -14.60 -11.31 11.37
N ARG A 82 -14.22 -12.28 12.23
CA ARG A 82 -13.18 -12.09 13.25
C ARG A 82 -11.79 -11.88 12.65
N SER A 83 -11.49 -12.55 11.54
CA SER A 83 -10.20 -12.40 10.86
C SER A 83 -10.09 -11.02 10.21
N ILE A 84 -11.15 -10.54 9.54
CA ILE A 84 -11.21 -9.20 8.94
C ILE A 84 -10.93 -8.10 9.98
N ALA A 85 -11.51 -8.21 11.18
CA ALA A 85 -11.29 -7.22 12.25
C ALA A 85 -9.82 -7.13 12.73
N LYS A 86 -9.04 -8.18 12.47
CA LYS A 86 -7.62 -8.31 12.81
C LYS A 86 -6.69 -8.00 11.63
N SER A 87 -7.23 -7.98 10.41
CA SER A 87 -6.49 -7.74 9.18
C SER A 87 -6.08 -6.29 9.01
N PHE A 88 -5.02 -6.09 8.24
CA PHE A 88 -4.57 -4.79 7.77
C PHE A 88 -4.16 -4.89 6.31
N LEU A 89 -4.51 -3.89 5.52
CA LEU A 89 -4.27 -3.85 4.09
C LEU A 89 -3.36 -2.67 3.74
N LEU A 90 -2.30 -2.96 2.99
CA LEU A 90 -1.47 -1.94 2.35
C LEU A 90 -1.90 -1.83 0.89
N SER A 91 -2.56 -0.73 0.55
CA SER A 91 -2.91 -0.39 -0.82
C SER A 91 -1.68 0.28 -1.44
N ALA A 92 -0.96 -0.49 -2.25
CA ALA A 92 0.30 -0.09 -2.83
C ALA A 92 0.08 0.49 -4.23
N ASP A 93 0.16 1.80 -4.34
CA ASP A 93 -0.03 2.51 -5.59
C ASP A 93 0.76 3.82 -5.59
N VAL A 94 1.32 4.17 -6.74
CA VAL A 94 2.25 5.28 -6.94
C VAL A 94 1.67 6.64 -6.50
N SER A 95 2.55 7.63 -6.37
CA SER A 95 2.21 8.98 -5.92
C SER A 95 2.86 10.04 -6.80
N HIS A 96 2.34 11.27 -6.76
CA HIS A 96 2.87 12.37 -7.56
C HIS A 96 4.04 13.04 -6.84
N ALA A 97 5.25 12.93 -7.41
CA ALA A 97 6.37 13.78 -7.02
C ALA A 97 6.05 15.25 -7.34
N VAL A 98 6.58 16.17 -6.54
CA VAL A 98 6.46 17.61 -6.83
C VAL A 98 7.18 17.92 -8.14
N HIS A 99 6.43 18.45 -9.11
CA HIS A 99 6.99 18.76 -10.41
C HIS A 99 7.72 20.11 -10.38
N PRO A 100 9.02 20.20 -10.74
CA PRO A 100 9.77 21.45 -10.65
C PRO A 100 9.17 22.58 -11.50
N ASN A 101 8.72 22.27 -12.72
CA ASN A 101 8.06 23.24 -13.61
C ASN A 101 6.59 23.53 -13.27
N TYR A 102 5.95 22.74 -12.40
CA TYR A 102 4.52 22.85 -12.08
C TYR A 102 4.26 22.75 -10.58
N ARG A 103 5.17 23.30 -9.76
CA ARG A 103 5.10 23.21 -8.30
C ARG A 103 3.78 23.74 -7.72
N CYS A 104 3.15 24.69 -8.41
CA CYS A 104 1.85 25.25 -8.04
C CYS A 104 0.69 24.23 -8.01
N LYS A 105 0.86 23.02 -8.57
CA LYS A 105 -0.12 21.94 -8.54
C LYS A 105 -0.15 21.15 -7.23
N HIS A 106 0.91 21.23 -6.42
CA HIS A 106 1.00 20.53 -5.13
C HIS A 106 0.65 21.44 -3.96
N ASP A 107 0.10 20.85 -2.90
CA ASP A 107 -0.02 21.54 -1.61
C ASP A 107 1.37 21.92 -1.09
N GLU A 108 1.50 23.10 -0.49
CA GLU A 108 2.79 23.67 -0.10
C GLU A 108 3.51 22.85 0.97
N ASN A 109 2.74 22.19 1.86
CA ASN A 109 3.27 21.38 2.95
C ASN A 109 3.42 19.90 2.59
N HIS A 110 2.89 19.48 1.44
CA HIS A 110 2.86 18.07 1.01
C HIS A 110 3.43 17.94 -0.39
N THR A 111 4.76 18.03 -0.48
CA THR A 111 5.53 18.03 -1.73
C THR A 111 6.47 16.82 -1.78
N PRO A 112 5.99 15.61 -2.14
CA PRO A 112 6.85 14.44 -2.21
C PRO A 112 8.05 14.65 -3.14
N LEU A 113 9.23 14.34 -2.64
CA LEU A 113 10.51 14.44 -3.34
C LEU A 113 11.02 13.05 -3.71
N PHE A 114 11.82 12.97 -4.76
CA PHE A 114 12.57 11.75 -5.10
C PHE A 114 13.64 11.46 -4.05
N HIS A 115 13.92 10.17 -3.81
CA HIS A 115 14.94 9.68 -2.87
C HIS A 115 14.61 9.89 -1.38
N HIS A 116 13.40 10.37 -1.07
CA HIS A 116 12.94 10.63 0.29
C HIS A 116 11.96 9.59 0.81
N GLY A 117 11.81 8.47 0.10
CA GLY A 117 11.03 7.32 0.52
C GLY A 117 9.57 7.32 0.05
N PRO A 118 8.86 6.21 0.29
CA PRO A 118 7.48 6.04 -0.13
C PRO A 118 6.56 7.08 0.50
N VAL A 119 5.45 7.35 -0.17
CA VAL A 119 4.55 8.45 0.16
C VAL A 119 3.27 7.89 0.75
N LEU A 120 3.00 8.20 2.02
CA LEU A 120 1.72 7.95 2.67
C LEU A 120 0.66 8.91 2.09
N LYS A 121 -0.37 8.36 1.45
CA LYS A 121 -1.41 9.15 0.78
C LYS A 121 -2.60 9.34 1.71
N VAL A 122 -3.01 10.59 1.94
CA VAL A 122 -4.16 10.96 2.79
C VAL A 122 -5.10 11.85 1.99
N ASN A 123 -6.40 11.60 2.08
CA ASN A 123 -7.41 12.43 1.44
C ASN A 123 -8.71 12.42 2.25
N GLN A 124 -9.27 13.60 2.53
CA GLN A 124 -10.45 13.74 3.39
C GLN A 124 -11.72 13.12 2.77
N ASN A 125 -11.82 13.09 1.45
CA ASN A 125 -12.95 12.51 0.71
C ASN A 125 -12.80 10.99 0.51
N GLN A 126 -11.89 10.34 1.24
CA GLN A 126 -11.63 8.89 1.15
C GLN A 126 -11.28 8.43 -0.28
N ARG A 127 -10.61 9.30 -1.06
CA ARG A 127 -9.96 8.89 -2.33
C ARG A 127 -8.78 7.94 -2.09
N TYR A 128 -8.24 8.01 -0.88
CA TYR A 128 -7.32 7.05 -0.28
C TYR A 128 -7.97 6.58 1.02
N ALA A 129 -7.82 5.31 1.37
CA ALA A 129 -8.43 4.71 2.56
C ALA A 129 -7.65 5.00 3.87
N THR A 130 -6.53 5.71 3.77
CA THR A 130 -5.72 6.08 4.93
C THR A 130 -6.49 6.98 5.90
N ILE A 131 -6.53 6.56 7.16
CA ILE A 131 -7.03 7.32 8.31
C ILE A 131 -5.96 7.42 9.40
N GLY A 132 -6.20 8.21 10.45
CA GLY A 132 -5.19 8.47 11.49
C GLY A 132 -4.57 7.22 12.10
N CYS A 133 -5.38 6.20 12.42
CA CYS A 133 -4.86 4.96 13.00
C CYS A 133 -4.08 4.11 11.98
N THR A 134 -4.52 4.03 10.71
CA THR A 134 -3.82 3.24 9.68
C THR A 134 -2.52 3.93 9.24
N ALA A 135 -2.50 5.25 9.21
CA ALA A 135 -1.29 6.05 9.07
C ALA A 135 -0.28 5.78 10.19
N ALA A 136 -0.71 5.75 11.46
CA ALA A 136 0.17 5.47 12.59
C ALA A 136 0.78 4.06 12.52
N LYS A 137 -0.05 3.05 12.18
CA LYS A 137 0.41 1.68 11.92
C LYS A 137 1.47 1.63 10.82
N LEU A 138 1.25 2.33 9.71
CA LEU A 138 2.20 2.36 8.61
C LEU A 138 3.51 3.07 8.98
N ARG A 139 3.44 4.19 9.70
CA ARG A 139 4.63 4.88 10.20
C ARG A 139 5.46 3.97 11.10
N ARG A 140 4.79 3.21 11.97
CA ARG A 140 5.48 2.25 12.83
C ARG A 140 6.19 1.15 12.03
N ILE A 141 5.56 0.64 10.97
CA ILE A 141 6.19 -0.32 10.05
C ILE A 141 7.42 0.32 9.39
N ALA A 142 7.31 1.56 8.93
CA ALA A 142 8.42 2.27 8.28
C ALA A 142 9.60 2.53 9.23
N GLU A 143 9.33 2.90 10.48
CA GLU A 143 10.35 3.02 11.54
C GLU A 143 11.10 1.70 11.74
N LEU A 144 10.37 0.60 11.88
CA LEU A 144 10.97 -0.74 12.02
C LEU A 144 11.76 -1.15 10.77
N ALA A 145 11.32 -0.72 9.60
CA ALA A 145 12.02 -0.95 8.34
C ALA A 145 13.24 -0.03 8.14
N ASN A 146 13.42 0.97 9.01
CA ASN A 146 14.36 2.07 8.80
C ASN A 146 14.22 2.69 7.40
N VAL A 147 12.97 3.01 7.04
CA VAL A 147 12.57 3.60 5.75
C VAL A 147 11.96 4.98 6.02
N PRO A 148 12.45 6.05 5.36
CA PRO A 148 11.79 7.35 5.44
C PRO A 148 10.42 7.29 4.76
N VAL A 149 9.44 8.02 5.28
CA VAL A 149 8.10 8.10 4.71
C VAL A 149 7.69 9.57 4.58
N GLN A 150 7.22 9.91 3.40
CA GLN A 150 6.67 11.23 3.07
C GLN A 150 5.15 11.21 3.21
N VAL A 151 4.52 12.39 3.16
CA VAL A 151 3.06 12.50 3.19
C VAL A 151 2.60 13.28 1.98
N TYR A 152 1.51 12.80 1.38
CA TYR A 152 0.82 13.50 0.31
C TYR A 152 -0.65 13.71 0.65
N THR A 153 -1.09 14.94 0.46
CA THR A 153 -2.50 15.30 0.24
C THR A 153 -2.55 16.24 -0.95
N ASN A 154 -3.62 16.14 -1.74
CA ASN A 154 -3.91 17.12 -2.78
C ASN A 154 -4.33 18.45 -2.14
N LYS A 155 -4.20 19.54 -2.92
CA LYS A 155 -4.84 20.80 -2.57
C LYS A 155 -6.36 20.63 -2.53
N ASN A 156 -7.02 21.37 -1.65
CA ASN A 156 -8.47 21.31 -1.48
C ASN A 156 -9.25 21.73 -2.74
N ASP A 157 -8.66 22.58 -3.58
CA ASP A 157 -9.25 23.08 -4.84
C ASP A 157 -8.95 22.19 -6.07
N VAL A 158 -8.21 21.09 -5.89
CA VAL A 158 -7.82 20.16 -6.96
C VAL A 158 -8.36 18.77 -6.64
N SER A 159 -9.11 18.17 -7.57
CA SER A 159 -9.54 16.77 -7.43
C SER A 159 -8.35 15.80 -7.57
N CYS A 160 -8.43 14.64 -6.92
CA CYS A 160 -7.48 13.54 -7.13
C CYS A 160 -8.19 12.27 -7.58
N GLY A 161 -7.44 11.39 -8.25
CA GLY A 161 -7.88 10.02 -8.53
C GLY A 161 -8.14 9.23 -7.25
N SER A 162 -8.90 8.15 -7.38
CA SER A 162 -9.05 7.15 -6.33
C SER A 162 -8.06 6.01 -6.58
N THR A 163 -7.89 5.13 -5.61
CA THR A 163 -7.13 3.87 -5.76
C THR A 163 -8.03 2.67 -5.49
N ILE A 164 -7.47 1.46 -5.56
CA ILE A 164 -8.10 0.24 -5.04
C ILE A 164 -8.31 0.24 -3.52
N GLY A 165 -7.61 1.11 -2.77
CA GLY A 165 -7.63 1.15 -1.31
C GLY A 165 -9.06 1.31 -0.76
N PRO A 166 -9.78 2.39 -1.14
CA PRO A 166 -11.19 2.59 -0.75
C PRO A 166 -12.13 1.47 -1.23
N ILE A 167 -11.86 0.90 -2.42
CA ILE A 167 -12.67 -0.18 -2.99
C ILE A 167 -12.59 -1.42 -2.09
N LEU A 168 -11.36 -1.85 -1.77
CA LEU A 168 -11.12 -3.02 -0.94
C LEU A 168 -11.50 -2.79 0.52
N SER A 169 -11.20 -1.62 1.08
CA SER A 169 -11.54 -1.31 2.48
C SER A 169 -13.05 -1.33 2.70
N THR A 170 -13.82 -0.75 1.79
CA THR A 170 -15.29 -0.72 1.89
C THR A 170 -15.89 -2.10 1.66
N LYS A 171 -15.36 -2.84 0.67
CA LYS A 171 -15.88 -4.15 0.31
C LYS A 171 -15.60 -5.23 1.36
N LEU A 172 -14.41 -5.22 1.94
CA LEU A 172 -13.96 -6.26 2.88
C LEU A 172 -14.07 -5.83 4.35
N GLY A 173 -14.18 -4.54 4.65
CA GLY A 173 -14.16 -4.02 6.03
C GLY A 173 -12.77 -4.03 6.68
N ILE A 174 -11.70 -4.08 5.88
CA ILE A 174 -10.32 -4.12 6.37
C ILE A 174 -9.79 -2.70 6.56
N GLN A 175 -9.05 -2.48 7.66
CA GLN A 175 -8.29 -1.24 7.86
C GLN A 175 -7.19 -1.13 6.82
N THR A 176 -7.23 -0.06 6.02
CA THR A 176 -6.33 0.14 4.89
C THR A 176 -5.47 1.40 5.05
N ALA A 177 -4.22 1.34 4.61
CA ALA A 177 -3.40 2.51 4.34
C ALA A 177 -2.92 2.50 2.88
N ASP A 178 -3.00 3.65 2.22
CA ASP A 178 -2.51 3.87 0.87
C ASP A 178 -1.08 4.43 0.90
N ILE A 179 -0.19 3.80 0.13
CA ILE A 179 1.21 4.17 0.03
C ILE A 179 1.77 3.85 -1.34
N GLY A 180 2.72 4.66 -1.81
CA GLY A 180 3.57 4.27 -2.92
C GLY A 180 4.59 5.32 -3.29
N ASN A 181 5.41 4.98 -4.28
CA ASN A 181 6.56 5.79 -4.61
C ASN A 181 6.18 7.03 -5.41
N ALA A 182 6.91 8.11 -5.15
CA ALA A 182 6.77 9.34 -5.91
C ALA A 182 7.27 9.13 -7.34
N LEU A 183 6.49 9.56 -8.33
CA LEU A 183 6.84 9.56 -9.75
C LEU A 183 6.43 10.86 -10.43
N LEU A 184 7.07 11.15 -11.56
CA LEU A 184 6.68 12.19 -12.50
C LEU A 184 6.12 11.58 -13.77
N ALA A 185 5.25 12.35 -14.43
CA ALA A 185 4.58 11.99 -15.67
C ALA A 185 3.70 10.74 -15.57
N MET A 186 2.94 10.60 -14.47
CA MET A 186 1.95 9.52 -14.28
C MET A 186 1.03 9.38 -15.50
N HIS A 187 0.80 8.15 -15.94
CA HIS A 187 0.05 7.75 -17.15
C HIS A 187 0.73 8.11 -18.48
N SER A 188 1.98 8.57 -18.47
CA SER A 188 2.77 8.74 -19.69
C SER A 188 3.22 7.38 -20.25
N ALA A 189 3.43 7.31 -21.57
CA ALA A 189 4.12 6.17 -22.19
C ALA A 189 5.57 6.02 -21.67
N ARG A 190 6.13 7.07 -21.07
CA ARG A 190 7.43 7.08 -20.40
C ARG A 190 7.37 7.95 -19.15
N GLU A 191 7.42 7.30 -18.00
CA GLU A 191 7.36 7.87 -16.67
C GLU A 191 8.75 7.94 -16.05
N MET A 192 8.87 8.65 -14.93
CA MET A 192 10.14 8.87 -14.22
C MET A 192 9.99 8.64 -12.72
N ALA A 193 10.83 7.79 -12.14
CA ALA A 193 10.87 7.51 -10.71
C ALA A 193 12.32 7.50 -10.18
N SER A 194 12.47 7.46 -8.85
CA SER A 194 13.76 7.37 -8.15
C SER A 194 14.19 5.93 -7.92
N THR A 195 15.45 5.59 -8.21
CA THR A 195 16.02 4.27 -7.90
C THR A 195 16.07 3.97 -6.40
N ALA A 196 16.37 4.99 -5.57
CA ALA A 196 16.42 4.84 -4.12
C ALA A 196 15.05 4.49 -3.53
N ASP A 197 13.98 5.10 -4.05
CA ASP A 197 12.63 4.86 -3.55
C ASP A 197 12.17 3.42 -3.83
N LEU A 198 12.62 2.77 -4.92
CA LEU A 198 12.34 1.35 -5.17
C LEU A 198 12.88 0.46 -4.04
N LEU A 199 14.11 0.72 -3.58
CA LEU A 199 14.74 -0.04 -2.49
C LEU A 199 13.99 0.20 -1.17
N PHE A 200 13.57 1.44 -0.91
CA PHE A 200 12.79 1.78 0.27
C PHE A 200 11.43 1.06 0.27
N ALA A 201 10.71 1.06 -0.85
CA ALA A 201 9.42 0.37 -0.97
C ALA A 201 9.57 -1.14 -0.78
N HIS A 202 10.54 -1.77 -1.44
CA HIS A 202 10.82 -3.19 -1.26
C HIS A 202 11.06 -3.54 0.22
N ARG A 203 11.92 -2.77 0.90
CA ARG A 203 12.22 -2.99 2.32
C ARG A 203 10.99 -2.79 3.21
N LEU A 204 10.18 -1.76 2.93
CA LEU A 204 8.94 -1.49 3.64
C LEU A 204 7.98 -2.68 3.54
N PHE A 205 7.71 -3.19 2.34
CA PHE A 205 6.77 -4.31 2.15
C PHE A 205 7.26 -5.62 2.77
N LYS A 206 8.56 -5.91 2.67
CA LYS A 206 9.19 -7.05 3.34
C LYS A 206 8.99 -7.02 4.85
N VAL A 207 9.24 -5.86 5.46
CA VAL A 207 9.11 -5.68 6.92
C VAL A 207 7.64 -5.66 7.33
N ALA A 208 6.76 -5.02 6.56
CA ALA A 208 5.32 -5.04 6.83
C ALA A 208 4.83 -6.46 7.08
N LEU A 209 5.08 -7.40 6.17
CA LEU A 209 4.60 -8.77 6.29
C LEU A 209 5.19 -9.54 7.47
N SER A 210 6.40 -9.17 7.92
CA SER A 210 7.12 -9.90 8.98
C SER A 210 6.69 -9.49 10.40
N PHE A 211 6.03 -8.34 10.57
CA PHE A 211 5.87 -7.70 11.88
C PHE A 211 4.43 -7.45 12.34
N ILE A 212 3.46 -7.58 11.43
CA ILE A 212 2.03 -7.35 11.70
C ILE A 212 1.55 -8.14 12.93
N HIS A 213 1.91 -9.43 13.00
CA HIS A 213 1.47 -10.31 14.09
C HIS A 213 2.08 -9.96 15.47
N LYS A 214 3.25 -9.34 15.53
CA LYS A 214 3.98 -9.13 16.80
C LYS A 214 3.46 -7.95 17.61
N TYR A 215 2.93 -6.93 16.95
CA TYR A 215 2.65 -5.64 17.58
C TYR A 215 1.18 -5.27 17.66
N TRP A 216 0.31 -5.82 16.80
CA TRP A 216 -1.11 -5.45 16.82
C TRP A 216 -1.97 -6.31 17.75
N TYR A 217 -1.46 -7.46 18.19
CA TYR A 217 -2.15 -8.31 19.14
C TYR A 217 -1.60 -8.22 20.56
N SER A 218 -0.48 -7.51 20.78
CA SER A 218 -0.01 -7.22 22.12
C SER A 218 -0.71 -5.97 22.65
N ASP A 219 -1.38 -6.08 23.79
CA ASP A 219 -2.06 -4.97 24.49
C ASP A 219 -1.14 -3.76 24.77
N SER A 220 0.18 -3.93 24.63
CA SER A 220 1.19 -2.90 24.89
C SER A 220 1.26 -1.74 23.88
N MET A 221 0.40 -1.69 22.84
CA MET A 221 0.43 -0.58 21.88
C MET A 221 -0.32 0.68 22.38
N PHE A 222 -1.11 0.57 23.45
CA PHE A 222 -1.87 1.68 24.05
C PHE A 222 -1.45 2.05 25.47
N THR A 223 -0.32 1.52 25.94
CA THR A 223 0.31 1.85 27.24
C THR A 223 1.62 2.55 27.02
#